data_AF-A0A2E3K7C2-F1
#
_entry.id   AF-A0A2E3K7C2-F1
#
_cell.length_a   1.000
_cell.length_b   1.000
_cell.length_c   1.000
_cell.angle_alpha   90.00
_cell.angle_beta   90.00
_cell.angle_gamma   90.00
#
_symmetry.space_group_name_H-M   'P 1'
#
loop_
_entity.id
_entity.type
_entity.pdbx_description
1 polymer ?
#
loop_
_entity_poly.entity_id
_entity_poly.type
_entity_poly.pdbx_seq_one_letter_code
_entity_poly.pdbx_strand_id
1 'polypeptide(L)'
;MKRLKTLVEVEYVLCRNDENYKALNHMDIWHDAANHAKTSKSIFVVVPPDTIWPNCVFENSLNALNRAGTKCVAVPYMLTVSETSVPALLEKEESSFQKEIIDISARDLMQLVIDHFHPHLMVLSDNNPHGRPPLELMWPVEKEGFVVRCYTRELFMVDLLEIELTEHFYGQSFKNPDQYYLMRDSDEGFLVGLHALLKYSYIAHADRPLQPFDIAACSLVGANRAPLAWETGKKPILFHKSKRTDNKKWRTVIRSSLLFYHRAMILREALMIHEVVRDSGYGGGAARIISLILQSQDIDFAKKWRYRLSTTFIIEGDLDWDEKNKEKWQNLCKVGNEKILLEEIMKYIIPSRVILDEIVDGQTKTFEALGGVKYNFKREGEYILINGRLVVTNQITGEIKNVVVITQPDTRTKSYIPVGN
;
A
#
# COMPACT_ATOMS: atom_id res chain seq x y z
N MET A 1 23.48 -14.92 9.41
CA MET A 1 23.89 -16.03 8.51
C MET A 1 24.26 -17.33 9.22
N LYS A 2 25.20 -17.38 10.17
CA LYS A 2 25.55 -18.65 10.89
C LYS A 2 24.34 -19.37 11.50
N ARG A 3 23.40 -18.62 12.08
CA ARG A 3 22.12 -19.15 12.58
C ARG A 3 21.18 -19.68 11.49
N LEU A 4 21.19 -19.10 10.29
CA LEU A 4 20.38 -19.64 9.19
C LEU A 4 20.92 -20.99 8.71
N LYS A 5 22.25 -21.16 8.71
CA LYS A 5 22.92 -22.43 8.38
C LYS A 5 22.57 -23.58 9.33
N THR A 6 22.07 -23.31 10.52
CA THR A 6 21.60 -24.37 11.43
C THR A 6 20.16 -24.82 11.12
N LEU A 7 19.44 -24.09 10.27
CA LEU A 7 18.05 -24.35 9.93
C LEU A 7 17.93 -24.95 8.53
N VAL A 8 18.72 -24.45 7.58
CA VAL A 8 18.70 -24.85 6.16
C VAL A 8 20.11 -24.79 5.57
N GLU A 9 20.30 -25.46 4.43
CA GLU A 9 21.49 -25.27 3.61
C GLU A 9 21.52 -23.83 3.07
N VAL A 10 22.68 -23.18 3.11
CA VAL A 10 22.84 -21.79 2.69
C VAL A 10 24.08 -21.64 1.81
N GLU A 11 23.86 -21.25 0.57
CA GLU A 11 24.90 -20.75 -0.31
C GLU A 11 25.13 -19.26 -0.07
N TYR A 12 26.40 -18.83 -0.08
CA TYR A 12 26.77 -17.44 0.08
C TYR A 12 27.41 -16.90 -1.19
N VAL A 13 26.80 -15.86 -1.76
CA VAL A 13 27.35 -15.13 -2.90
C VAL A 13 27.92 -13.82 -2.37
N LEU A 14 29.23 -13.77 -2.17
CA LEU A 14 29.95 -12.50 -1.97
C LEU A 14 29.91 -11.72 -3.26
N CYS A 15 29.30 -10.53 -3.25
CA CYS A 15 29.59 -9.54 -4.27
C CYS A 15 31.06 -9.19 -4.15
N ARG A 16 31.84 -9.51 -5.19
CA ARG A 16 33.30 -9.37 -5.18
C ARG A 16 33.71 -7.94 -4.86
N ASN A 17 34.68 -7.79 -3.96
CA ASN A 17 35.49 -6.57 -3.81
C ASN A 17 36.41 -6.42 -5.04
N ASP A 18 35.85 -6.29 -6.24
CA ASP A 18 36.64 -5.82 -7.35
C ASP A 18 36.88 -4.32 -7.13
N GLU A 19 38.12 -3.87 -7.05
CA GLU A 19 38.45 -2.44 -6.86
C GLU A 19 37.93 -1.56 -8.02
N ASN A 20 37.46 -2.19 -9.10
CA ASN A 20 36.77 -1.59 -10.24
C ASN A 20 35.23 -1.70 -10.19
N TYR A 21 34.65 -2.23 -9.12
CA TYR A 21 33.21 -2.23 -8.94
C TYR A 21 32.76 -0.77 -8.75
N LYS A 22 32.32 -0.15 -9.85
CA LYS A 22 31.47 1.05 -9.81
C LYS A 22 30.44 0.81 -8.73
N ALA A 23 30.20 1.79 -7.86
CA ALA A 23 29.21 1.71 -6.78
C ALA A 23 27.90 1.15 -7.33
N LEU A 24 27.73 -0.18 -7.28
CA LEU A 24 26.54 -0.81 -7.80
C LEU A 24 25.43 -0.35 -6.90
N ASN A 25 24.32 0.02 -7.52
CA ASN A 25 23.12 0.20 -6.76
C ASN A 25 22.83 -1.14 -6.06
N HIS A 26 22.57 -1.13 -4.75
CA HIS A 26 22.27 -2.36 -4.00
C HIS A 26 21.10 -3.13 -4.63
N MET A 27 20.24 -2.44 -5.38
CA MET A 27 19.19 -3.02 -6.22
C MET A 27 19.73 -3.98 -7.28
N ASP A 28 20.81 -3.63 -7.99
CA ASP A 28 21.40 -4.48 -9.04
C ASP A 28 21.91 -5.79 -8.41
N ILE A 29 22.58 -5.68 -7.26
CA ILE A 29 23.07 -6.83 -6.49
C ILE A 29 21.91 -7.75 -6.08
N TRP A 30 20.82 -7.17 -5.59
CA TRP A 30 19.65 -7.95 -5.20
C TRP A 30 18.98 -8.61 -6.41
N HIS A 31 18.99 -8.00 -7.60
CA HIS A 31 18.37 -8.55 -8.80
C HIS A 31 19.17 -9.74 -9.33
N ASP A 32 20.50 -9.62 -9.34
CA ASP A 32 21.39 -10.72 -9.69
C ASP A 32 21.22 -11.91 -8.73
N ALA A 33 21.14 -11.63 -7.42
CA ALA A 33 20.92 -12.65 -6.41
C ALA A 33 19.52 -13.32 -6.55
N ALA A 34 18.49 -12.55 -6.88
CA ALA A 34 17.15 -13.06 -7.16
C ALA A 34 17.14 -13.98 -8.40
N ASN A 35 17.80 -13.56 -9.49
CA ASN A 35 17.94 -14.38 -10.71
C ASN A 35 18.69 -15.69 -10.44
N HIS A 36 19.75 -15.64 -9.63
CA HIS A 36 20.47 -16.84 -9.22
C HIS A 36 19.59 -17.78 -8.40
N ALA A 37 18.88 -17.26 -7.39
CA ALA A 37 17.97 -18.05 -6.56
C ALA A 37 16.83 -18.68 -7.39
N LYS A 38 16.27 -17.95 -8.37
CA LYS A 38 15.27 -18.48 -9.29
C LYS A 38 15.81 -19.64 -10.14
N THR A 39 17.03 -19.49 -10.67
CA THR A 39 17.70 -20.50 -11.49
C THR A 39 18.02 -21.76 -10.68
N SER A 40 18.47 -21.59 -9.44
CA SER A 40 18.78 -22.70 -8.53
C SER A 40 17.55 -23.27 -7.80
N LYS A 41 16.34 -22.75 -8.07
CA LYS A 41 15.09 -23.13 -7.38
C LYS A 41 15.17 -22.99 -5.86
N SER A 42 15.87 -21.96 -5.40
CA SER A 42 16.08 -21.64 -4.00
C SER A 42 15.14 -20.55 -3.51
N ILE A 43 14.95 -20.48 -2.19
CA ILE A 43 14.31 -19.33 -1.54
C ILE A 43 15.28 -18.16 -1.55
N PHE A 44 14.83 -17.03 -2.07
CA PHE A 44 15.57 -15.79 -2.02
C PHE A 44 15.36 -15.11 -0.66
N VAL A 45 16.43 -14.64 -0.03
CA VAL A 45 16.38 -13.98 1.28
C VAL A 45 17.10 -12.63 1.19
N VAL A 46 16.39 -11.55 1.52
CA VAL A 46 16.94 -10.20 1.56
C VAL A 46 17.43 -9.91 2.97
N VAL A 47 18.72 -9.57 3.09
CA VAL A 47 19.32 -9.17 4.36
C VAL A 47 19.94 -7.78 4.15
N PRO A 48 19.22 -6.70 4.50
CA PRO A 48 19.75 -5.35 4.33
C PRO A 48 21.02 -5.16 5.19
N PRO A 49 22.01 -4.39 4.69
CA PRO A 49 23.19 -4.07 5.49
C PRO A 49 22.81 -3.23 6.71
N ASP A 50 23.71 -3.21 7.71
CA ASP A 50 23.54 -2.41 8.93
C ASP A 50 22.25 -2.71 9.69
N THR A 51 21.86 -3.99 9.72
CA THR A 51 20.67 -4.46 10.44
C THR A 51 20.98 -5.47 11.52
N ILE A 52 20.19 -5.39 12.58
CA ILE A 52 20.10 -6.42 13.61
C ILE A 52 18.67 -6.95 13.67
N TRP A 53 18.52 -8.21 14.08
CA TRP A 53 17.24 -8.90 14.14
C TRP A 53 17.23 -9.84 15.35
N PRO A 54 16.05 -10.14 15.91
CA PRO A 54 15.97 -11.07 17.02
C PRO A 54 16.22 -12.50 16.55
N ASN A 55 16.62 -13.34 17.48
CA ASN A 55 17.02 -14.72 17.21
C ASN A 55 15.95 -15.58 16.52
N CYS A 56 14.66 -15.25 16.68
CA CYS A 56 13.53 -15.98 16.11
C CYS A 56 13.19 -15.66 14.64
N VAL A 57 13.71 -14.57 14.04
CA VAL A 57 13.22 -14.07 12.72
C VAL A 57 13.32 -15.11 11.61
N PHE A 58 14.45 -15.81 11.48
CA PHE A 58 14.66 -16.77 10.40
C PHE A 58 13.78 -18.01 10.57
N GLU A 59 13.71 -18.56 11.77
CA GLU A 59 12.87 -19.72 12.08
C GLU A 59 11.39 -19.41 11.85
N ASN A 60 10.91 -18.27 12.35
CA ASN A 60 9.52 -17.86 12.16
C ASN A 60 9.18 -17.55 10.69
N SER A 61 10.14 -17.02 9.92
CA SER A 61 9.95 -16.80 8.48
C SER A 61 9.85 -18.11 7.71
N LEU A 62 10.73 -19.09 8.00
CA LEU A 62 10.67 -20.42 7.41
C LEU A 62 9.38 -21.15 7.78
N ASN A 63 8.98 -21.08 9.06
CA ASN A 63 7.71 -21.63 9.52
C ASN A 63 6.52 -20.98 8.81
N ALA A 64 6.58 -19.68 8.51
CA ALA A 64 5.53 -19.00 7.75
C ALA A 64 5.48 -19.42 6.29
N LEU A 65 6.64 -19.57 5.62
CA LEU A 65 6.73 -20.08 4.24
C LEU A 65 6.22 -21.53 4.11
N ASN A 66 6.44 -22.36 5.14
CA ASN A 66 5.95 -23.74 5.17
C ASN A 66 4.43 -23.85 5.38
N ARG A 67 3.73 -22.76 5.70
CA ARG A 67 2.26 -22.77 5.78
C ARG A 67 1.69 -22.92 4.37
N ALA A 68 0.66 -23.75 4.24
CA ALA A 68 -0.04 -23.93 2.99
C ALA A 68 -0.50 -22.57 2.42
N GLY A 69 -0.08 -22.26 1.19
CA GLY A 69 -0.44 -21.05 0.47
C GLY A 69 0.61 -19.94 0.52
N THR A 70 1.42 -19.81 1.58
CA THR A 70 2.42 -18.73 1.69
C THR A 70 3.56 -18.91 0.70
N LYS A 71 3.94 -17.85 -0.01
CA LYS A 71 5.06 -17.82 -0.98
C LYS A 71 6.07 -16.72 -0.72
N CYS A 72 5.71 -15.72 0.08
CA CYS A 72 6.66 -14.74 0.55
C CYS A 72 6.34 -14.27 1.97
N VAL A 73 7.39 -13.83 2.66
CA VAL A 73 7.35 -13.27 4.01
C VAL A 73 7.91 -11.86 3.97
N ALA A 74 7.18 -10.92 4.54
CA ALA A 74 7.63 -9.57 4.82
C ALA A 74 7.82 -9.40 6.33
N VAL A 75 8.92 -8.77 6.71
CA VAL A 75 9.29 -8.51 8.10
C VAL A 75 9.26 -7.00 8.33
N PRO A 76 8.57 -6.51 9.38
CA PRO A 76 8.49 -5.09 9.63
C PRO A 76 9.83 -4.56 10.15
N TYR A 77 10.04 -3.26 9.97
CA TYR A 77 11.33 -2.62 10.17
C TYR A 77 11.21 -1.46 11.17
N MET A 78 12.17 -1.38 12.09
CA MET A 78 12.35 -0.29 13.04
C MET A 78 13.74 0.33 12.85
N LEU A 79 13.96 1.53 13.38
CA LEU A 79 15.22 2.27 13.22
C LEU A 79 15.71 2.78 14.57
N THR A 80 17.02 2.67 14.77
CA THR A 80 17.73 3.28 15.88
C THR A 80 18.82 4.22 15.41
N VAL A 81 19.21 5.14 16.30
CA VAL A 81 20.39 5.98 16.10
C VAL A 81 21.64 5.14 16.35
N SER A 82 22.41 4.86 15.31
CA SER A 82 23.59 3.97 15.35
C SER A 82 24.62 4.41 16.39
N GLU A 83 24.84 5.71 16.52
CA GLU A 83 25.83 6.36 17.38
C GLU A 83 25.57 6.12 18.87
N THR A 84 24.33 5.76 19.24
CA THR A 84 23.95 5.46 20.63
C THR A 84 23.55 4.00 20.82
N SER A 85 22.86 3.40 19.84
CA SER A 85 22.40 2.01 19.93
C SER A 85 23.51 0.98 19.75
N VAL A 86 24.51 1.23 18.90
CA VAL A 86 25.62 0.28 18.70
C VAL A 86 26.47 0.15 19.95
N PRO A 87 26.95 1.24 20.60
CA PRO A 87 27.65 1.13 21.87
C PRO A 87 26.84 0.42 22.95
N ALA A 88 25.55 0.74 23.09
CA ALA A 88 24.68 0.08 24.09
C ALA A 88 24.48 -1.41 23.81
N LEU A 89 24.37 -1.80 22.53
CA LEU A 89 24.33 -3.21 22.14
C LEU A 89 25.65 -3.92 22.45
N LEU A 90 26.79 -3.30 22.15
CA LEU A 90 28.12 -3.85 22.42
C LEU A 90 28.35 -4.05 23.92
N GLU A 91 27.92 -3.11 24.76
CA GLU A 91 28.02 -3.20 26.23
C GLU A 91 27.15 -4.34 26.78
N LYS A 92 25.90 -4.46 26.30
CA LYS A 92 24.98 -5.51 26.75
C LYS A 92 25.43 -6.91 26.32
N GLU A 93 26.01 -7.01 25.14
CA GLU A 93 26.38 -8.27 24.48
C GLU A 93 27.89 -8.52 24.49
N GLU A 94 28.64 -7.89 25.41
CA GLU A 94 30.10 -7.92 25.46
C GLU A 94 30.67 -9.37 25.45
N SER A 95 29.95 -10.31 26.09
CA SER A 95 30.28 -11.74 26.09
C SER A 95 29.86 -12.51 24.81
N SER A 96 28.87 -12.01 24.07
CA SER A 96 28.34 -12.60 22.83
C SER A 96 29.14 -12.17 21.59
N PHE A 97 29.76 -10.98 21.60
CA PHE A 97 30.61 -10.54 20.50
C PHE A 97 31.88 -11.38 20.33
N GLN A 98 32.37 -12.00 21.41
CA GLN A 98 33.42 -13.01 21.33
C GLN A 98 32.96 -14.30 20.59
N LYS A 99 31.66 -14.51 20.43
CA LYS A 99 31.05 -15.71 19.82
C LYS A 99 30.60 -15.51 18.36
N GLU A 100 30.92 -14.37 17.75
CA GLU A 100 30.55 -14.01 16.36
C GLU A 100 29.03 -14.00 16.06
N ILE A 101 28.17 -14.20 17.07
CA ILE A 101 26.71 -14.26 16.99
C ILE A 101 26.14 -13.42 18.13
N ILE A 102 25.32 -12.43 17.78
CA ILE A 102 24.53 -11.65 18.74
C ILE A 102 23.26 -12.45 19.04
N ASP A 103 23.07 -12.85 20.31
CA ASP A 103 21.90 -13.60 20.74
C ASP A 103 20.92 -12.72 21.52
N ILE A 104 20.17 -11.91 20.78
CA ILE A 104 19.21 -10.97 21.35
C ILE A 104 17.77 -11.45 21.16
N SER A 105 16.98 -11.40 22.23
CA SER A 105 15.54 -11.68 22.16
C SER A 105 14.78 -10.55 21.46
N ALA A 106 13.59 -10.83 20.93
CA ALA A 106 12.70 -9.82 20.36
C ALA A 106 12.42 -8.64 21.30
N ARG A 107 12.19 -8.93 22.59
CA ARG A 107 11.83 -7.92 23.59
C ARG A 107 13.03 -7.08 24.00
N ASP A 108 14.18 -7.70 24.18
CA ASP A 108 15.43 -6.99 24.45
C ASP A 108 15.82 -6.06 23.31
N LEU A 109 15.65 -6.53 22.06
CA LEU A 109 15.89 -5.72 20.89
C LEU A 109 14.88 -4.57 20.79
N MET A 110 13.61 -4.81 21.11
CA MET A 110 12.60 -3.74 21.10
C MET A 110 12.84 -2.70 22.21
N GLN A 111 13.39 -3.12 23.35
CA GLN A 111 13.83 -2.21 24.40
C GLN A 111 14.96 -1.30 23.91
N LEU A 112 15.99 -1.87 23.25
CA LEU A 112 17.05 -1.08 22.59
C LEU A 112 16.47 -0.08 21.59
N VAL A 113 15.47 -0.49 20.80
CA VAL A 113 14.80 0.40 19.85
C VAL A 113 14.12 1.57 20.53
N ILE A 114 13.43 1.35 21.65
CA ILE A 114 12.75 2.43 22.38
C ILE A 114 13.76 3.40 22.99
N ASP A 115 14.86 2.90 23.55
CA ASP A 115 15.86 3.73 24.22
C ASP A 115 16.68 4.56 23.23
N HIS A 116 16.85 4.07 21.99
CA HIS A 116 17.67 4.69 20.95
C HIS A 116 16.87 5.03 19.68
N PHE A 117 15.59 5.36 19.86
CA PHE A 117 14.62 5.50 18.78
C PHE A 117 15.04 6.58 17.77
N HIS A 118 15.02 6.24 16.47
CA HIS A 118 15.48 7.18 15.45
C HIS A 118 14.42 8.27 15.15
N PRO A 119 14.79 9.58 15.12
CA PRO A 119 13.85 10.67 14.84
C PRO A 119 13.08 10.53 13.52
N HIS A 120 13.69 9.90 12.51
CA HIS A 120 13.04 9.59 11.23
C HIS A 120 11.80 8.68 11.35
N LEU A 121 11.69 7.85 12.40
CA LEU A 121 10.44 7.13 12.70
C LEU A 121 9.49 7.96 13.57
N MET A 122 10.01 8.87 14.40
CA MET A 122 9.16 9.75 15.21
C MET A 122 8.24 10.61 14.35
N VAL A 123 8.72 11.11 13.22
CA VAL A 123 7.92 11.89 12.26
C VAL A 123 6.82 11.08 11.56
N LEU A 124 6.79 9.75 11.75
CA LEU A 124 5.69 8.88 11.31
C LEU A 124 4.69 8.59 12.43
N SER A 125 4.86 9.19 13.60
CA SER A 125 3.89 9.04 14.68
C SER A 125 2.62 9.81 14.38
N ASP A 126 1.48 9.22 14.71
CA ASP A 126 0.16 9.85 14.66
C ASP A 126 0.19 11.18 15.42
N ASN A 127 -0.34 12.23 14.79
CA ASN A 127 -0.35 13.62 15.30
C ASN A 127 1.04 14.27 15.52
N ASN A 128 2.14 13.71 15.00
CA ASN A 128 3.40 14.45 14.99
C ASN A 128 3.24 15.77 14.21
N PRO A 129 3.71 16.93 14.72
CA PRO A 129 3.61 18.20 13.99
C PRO A 129 4.42 18.22 12.69
N HIS A 130 5.35 17.29 12.53
CA HIS A 130 6.14 17.11 11.32
C HIS A 130 5.87 15.76 10.66
N GLY A 131 6.02 15.72 9.34
CA GLY A 131 5.82 14.50 8.55
C GLY A 131 6.83 14.34 7.42
N ARG A 132 6.85 13.14 6.86
CA ARG A 132 7.56 12.77 5.63
C ARG A 132 6.65 11.91 4.74
N PRO A 133 6.93 11.78 3.42
CA PRO A 133 6.25 10.81 2.57
C PRO A 133 6.21 9.42 3.23
N PRO A 134 5.01 8.93 3.61
CA PRO A 134 4.93 7.75 4.46
C PRO A 134 4.49 6.52 3.66
N LEU A 135 5.15 5.39 3.93
CA LEU A 135 4.72 4.05 3.53
C LEU A 135 4.26 3.22 4.74
N GLU A 136 4.43 3.80 5.93
CA GLU A 136 3.93 3.32 7.19
C GLU A 136 3.50 4.50 8.07
N LEU A 137 2.66 4.22 9.05
CA LEU A 137 2.32 5.15 10.11
C LEU A 137 2.32 4.42 11.45
N MET A 138 2.71 5.12 12.51
CA MET A 138 2.89 4.59 13.85
C MET A 138 1.93 5.25 14.83
N TRP A 139 1.29 4.46 15.67
CA TRP A 139 0.48 4.95 16.78
C TRP A 139 1.10 4.50 18.10
N PRO A 140 1.58 5.43 18.94
CA PRO A 140 2.14 5.07 20.23
C PRO A 140 1.06 4.49 21.14
N VAL A 141 1.44 3.44 21.87
CA VAL A 141 0.68 2.87 22.98
C VAL A 141 1.44 3.22 24.25
N GLU A 142 0.85 4.09 25.07
CA GLU A 142 1.52 4.70 26.23
C GLU A 142 2.28 3.66 27.08
N LYS A 143 3.60 3.85 27.20
CA LYS A 143 4.57 3.04 27.97
C LYS A 143 4.76 1.58 27.52
N GLU A 144 4.02 1.10 26.52
CA GLU A 144 4.08 -0.31 26.08
C GLU A 144 4.74 -0.51 24.72
N GLY A 145 4.52 0.40 23.75
CA GLY A 145 5.10 0.28 22.42
C GLY A 145 4.31 1.00 21.33
N PHE A 146 4.14 0.36 20.17
CA PHE A 146 3.52 0.96 18.98
C PHE A 146 2.59 -0.01 18.25
N VAL A 147 1.50 0.53 17.70
CA VAL A 147 0.78 -0.10 16.59
C VAL A 147 1.29 0.52 15.30
N VAL A 148 1.67 -0.30 14.33
CA VAL A 148 2.16 0.17 13.03
C VAL A 148 1.29 -0.41 11.93
N ARG A 149 1.02 0.38 10.89
CA ARG A 149 0.40 -0.10 9.64
C ARG A 149 1.31 0.23 8.48
N CYS A 150 1.60 -0.76 7.66
CA CYS A 150 2.50 -0.65 6.52
C CYS A 150 1.71 -0.90 5.24
N TYR A 151 1.81 0.03 4.30
CA TYR A 151 1.06 0.02 3.04
C TYR A 151 1.91 -0.51 1.88
N THR A 152 3.21 -0.59 2.06
CA THR A 152 4.11 -1.41 1.24
C THR A 152 5.26 -1.88 2.11
N ARG A 153 5.80 -3.06 1.80
CA ARG A 153 7.00 -3.59 2.44
C ARG A 153 7.81 -4.39 1.44
N GLU A 154 9.12 -4.19 1.51
CA GLU A 154 10.11 -5.07 0.89
C GLU A 154 9.94 -6.49 1.46
N LEU A 155 10.14 -7.47 0.60
CA LEU A 155 10.05 -8.87 0.98
C LEU A 155 11.35 -9.32 1.65
N PHE A 156 11.23 -10.09 2.73
CA PHE A 156 12.35 -10.66 3.46
C PHE A 156 12.74 -12.05 2.95
N MET A 157 11.75 -12.91 2.69
CA MET A 157 11.97 -14.22 2.07
C MET A 157 10.93 -14.48 0.98
N VAL A 158 11.36 -15.02 -0.17
CA VAL A 158 10.49 -15.17 -1.36
C VAL A 158 10.80 -16.46 -2.12
N ASP A 159 9.75 -17.18 -2.49
CA ASP A 159 9.76 -18.21 -3.52
C ASP A 159 9.59 -17.56 -4.91
N LEU A 160 10.71 -17.32 -5.59
CA LEU A 160 10.77 -16.64 -6.89
C LEU A 160 10.26 -17.50 -8.07
N LEU A 161 9.88 -18.76 -7.82
CA LEU A 161 9.15 -19.56 -8.80
C LEU A 161 7.66 -19.21 -8.83
N GLU A 162 7.15 -18.60 -7.76
CA GLU A 162 5.72 -18.31 -7.59
C GLU A 162 5.43 -16.81 -7.54
N ILE A 163 6.39 -15.99 -7.10
CA ILE A 163 6.25 -14.54 -6.95
C ILE A 163 7.32 -13.81 -7.77
N GLU A 164 6.88 -12.99 -8.70
CA GLU A 164 7.71 -12.02 -9.41
C GLU A 164 7.93 -10.77 -8.55
N LEU A 165 9.12 -10.21 -8.66
CA LEU A 165 9.50 -8.99 -7.97
C LEU A 165 9.45 -7.80 -8.93
N THR A 166 9.05 -6.64 -8.42
CA THR A 166 9.25 -5.36 -9.10
C THR A 166 10.73 -4.98 -9.08
N GLU A 167 11.10 -3.93 -9.83
CA GLU A 167 12.44 -3.34 -9.77
C GLU A 167 12.85 -2.88 -8.36
N HIS A 168 11.86 -2.69 -7.46
CA HIS A 168 12.00 -2.26 -6.08
C HIS A 168 11.80 -3.38 -5.04
N PHE A 169 11.86 -4.65 -5.44
CA PHE A 169 11.74 -5.82 -4.55
C PHE A 169 10.40 -5.91 -3.79
N TYR A 170 9.35 -5.31 -4.36
CA TYR A 170 7.98 -5.60 -3.96
C TYR A 170 7.48 -6.82 -4.74
N GLY A 171 6.61 -7.63 -4.14
CA GLY A 171 5.93 -8.69 -4.90
C GLY A 171 4.95 -8.08 -5.90
N GLN A 172 4.93 -8.59 -7.13
CA GLN A 172 4.08 -8.11 -8.21
C GLN A 172 2.99 -9.12 -8.59
N SER A 173 3.30 -10.42 -8.63
CA SER A 173 2.43 -11.44 -9.23
C SER A 173 1.72 -12.34 -8.21
N PHE A 174 0.79 -11.79 -7.44
CA PHE A 174 0.02 -12.59 -6.48
C PHE A 174 -1.22 -13.22 -7.13
N LYS A 175 -1.31 -14.55 -7.12
CA LYS A 175 -2.51 -15.31 -7.49
C LYS A 175 -3.61 -15.16 -6.44
N ASN A 176 -3.22 -15.04 -5.16
CA ASN A 176 -4.12 -14.73 -4.06
C ASN A 176 -3.38 -14.01 -2.91
N PRO A 177 -4.09 -13.24 -2.07
CA PRO A 177 -3.51 -12.55 -0.91
C PRO A 177 -2.84 -13.44 0.14
N ASP A 178 -3.21 -14.71 0.24
CA ASP A 178 -2.68 -15.63 1.24
C ASP A 178 -1.26 -16.11 0.91
N GLN A 179 -0.79 -15.86 -0.32
CA GLN A 179 0.61 -16.02 -0.69
C GLN A 179 1.56 -15.06 0.03
N TYR A 180 1.03 -13.98 0.63
CA TYR A 180 1.82 -12.98 1.34
C TYR A 180 1.61 -13.04 2.86
N TYR A 181 2.68 -13.34 3.58
CA TYR A 181 2.71 -13.27 5.04
C TYR A 181 3.45 -12.03 5.54
N LEU A 182 2.76 -11.20 6.34
CA LEU A 182 3.37 -10.12 7.09
C LEU A 182 3.56 -10.57 8.54
N MET A 183 4.76 -10.45 9.09
CA MET A 183 4.95 -10.57 10.54
C MET A 183 4.26 -9.43 11.26
N ARG A 184 3.45 -9.75 12.28
CA ARG A 184 2.50 -8.80 12.88
C ARG A 184 2.75 -8.51 14.34
N ASP A 185 3.73 -9.13 14.95
CA ASP A 185 4.04 -8.98 16.36
C ASP A 185 5.56 -9.00 16.52
N SER A 186 6.12 -8.12 17.36
CA SER A 186 7.56 -8.09 17.58
C SER A 186 8.11 -9.40 18.12
N ASP A 187 7.30 -10.19 18.84
CA ASP A 187 7.70 -11.55 19.28
C ASP A 187 7.80 -12.55 18.11
N GLU A 188 7.11 -12.32 16.97
CA GLU A 188 7.28 -13.11 15.74
C GLU A 188 8.59 -12.74 15.01
N GLY A 189 8.91 -11.46 14.98
CA GLY A 189 10.13 -10.97 14.36
C GLY A 189 9.99 -9.60 13.71
N PHE A 190 11.12 -8.90 13.66
CA PHE A 190 11.28 -7.60 13.01
C PHE A 190 12.76 -7.34 12.74
N LEU A 191 13.07 -6.35 11.92
CA LEU A 191 14.43 -5.90 11.68
C LEU A 191 14.63 -4.52 12.32
N VAL A 192 15.86 -4.23 12.75
CA VAL A 192 16.27 -2.91 13.25
C VAL A 192 17.41 -2.41 12.40
N GLY A 193 17.18 -1.32 11.68
CA GLY A 193 18.22 -0.60 10.94
C GLY A 193 19.01 0.33 11.85
N LEU A 194 20.33 0.24 11.75
CA LEU A 194 21.29 1.06 12.48
C LEU A 194 21.61 2.28 11.62
N HIS A 195 20.93 3.39 11.86
CA HIS A 195 21.03 4.59 11.02
C HIS A 195 21.79 5.71 11.73
N ALA A 196 22.70 6.37 11.02
CA ALA A 196 23.29 7.62 11.50
C ALA A 196 22.20 8.65 11.78
N LEU A 197 22.35 9.47 12.83
CA LEU A 197 21.32 10.40 13.30
C LEU A 197 20.73 11.30 12.19
N LEU A 198 21.58 11.74 11.26
CA LEU A 198 21.20 12.65 10.17
C LEU A 198 20.77 11.92 8.89
N LYS A 199 20.76 10.57 8.88
CA LYS A 199 20.30 9.78 7.74
C LYS A 199 18.82 10.11 7.48
N TYR A 200 18.54 10.52 6.25
CA TYR A 200 17.21 10.97 5.79
C TYR A 200 16.65 12.25 6.43
N SER A 201 17.48 13.06 7.08
CA SER A 201 17.06 14.39 7.59
C SER A 201 16.47 15.27 6.48
N TYR A 202 16.99 15.13 5.26
CA TYR A 202 16.52 15.85 4.08
C TYR A 202 15.12 15.48 3.61
N ILE A 203 14.49 14.39 4.09
CA ILE A 203 13.16 13.92 3.63
C ILE A 203 12.02 14.45 4.53
N ALA A 204 12.35 15.02 5.68
CA ALA A 204 11.37 15.66 6.55
C ALA A 204 10.95 17.00 5.92
N HIS A 205 9.71 17.07 5.41
CA HIS A 205 9.28 18.16 4.55
C HIS A 205 7.93 18.77 4.91
N ALA A 206 7.15 18.13 5.79
CA ALA A 206 5.83 18.62 6.14
C ALA A 206 5.85 19.24 7.54
N ASP A 207 5.52 20.52 7.66
CA ASP A 207 5.18 21.19 8.93
C ASP A 207 3.71 20.99 9.28
N ARG A 208 3.24 19.75 9.11
CA ARG A 208 1.91 19.32 9.52
C ARG A 208 1.88 17.82 9.83
N PRO A 209 0.91 17.36 10.63
CA PRO A 209 0.64 15.94 10.78
C PRO A 209 0.32 15.25 9.46
N LEU A 210 0.79 14.02 9.36
CA LEU A 210 0.47 13.13 8.25
C LEU A 210 -1.04 12.88 8.19
N GLN A 211 -1.58 13.06 6.99
CA GLN A 211 -2.97 12.85 6.66
C GLN A 211 -3.11 11.55 5.87
N PRO A 212 -4.31 10.93 5.86
CA PRO A 212 -4.55 9.73 5.06
C PRO A 212 -4.21 9.92 3.57
N PHE A 213 -4.33 11.14 3.05
CA PHE A 213 -3.94 11.50 1.68
C PHE A 213 -2.44 11.29 1.42
N ASP A 214 -1.57 11.54 2.39
CA ASP A 214 -0.11 11.43 2.20
C ASP A 214 0.29 9.98 1.94
N ILE A 215 -0.27 9.05 2.72
CA ILE A 215 -0.10 7.60 2.50
C ILE A 215 -0.66 7.22 1.13
N ALA A 216 -1.87 7.68 0.81
CA ALA A 216 -2.54 7.36 -0.44
C ALA A 216 -1.68 7.77 -1.66
N ALA A 217 -1.23 9.02 -1.68
CA ALA A 217 -0.37 9.56 -2.73
C ALA A 217 0.97 8.80 -2.79
N CYS A 218 1.64 8.64 -1.64
CA CYS A 218 2.94 7.97 -1.59
C CYS A 218 2.87 6.51 -2.10
N SER A 219 1.76 5.80 -1.82
CA SER A 219 1.52 4.41 -2.26
C SER A 219 1.24 4.24 -3.77
N LEU A 220 1.21 5.33 -4.54
CA LEU A 220 0.99 5.33 -5.99
C LEU A 220 2.17 5.92 -6.78
N VAL A 221 3.14 6.54 -6.11
CA VAL A 221 4.25 7.20 -6.80
C VAL A 221 5.31 6.17 -7.21
N GLY A 222 5.51 6.05 -8.52
CA GLY A 222 6.59 5.28 -9.15
C GLY A 222 6.74 3.88 -8.56
N ALA A 223 7.93 3.62 -8.06
CA ALA A 223 8.34 2.45 -7.30
C ALA A 223 7.32 1.90 -6.29
N ASN A 224 6.63 2.80 -5.58
CA ASN A 224 5.86 2.46 -4.38
C ASN A 224 4.46 1.95 -4.68
N ARG A 225 4.11 1.78 -5.95
CA ARG A 225 2.83 1.21 -6.39
C ARG A 225 2.75 -0.27 -6.06
N ALA A 226 2.53 -0.56 -4.78
CA ALA A 226 2.46 -1.92 -4.27
C ALA A 226 1.06 -2.51 -4.49
N PRO A 227 0.95 -3.72 -5.08
CA PRO A 227 -0.34 -4.34 -5.39
C PRO A 227 -1.12 -4.74 -4.12
N LEU A 228 -0.40 -5.02 -3.03
CA LEU A 228 -0.98 -5.55 -1.79
C LEU A 228 -1.21 -4.49 -0.71
N ALA A 229 -1.29 -3.20 -1.07
CA ALA A 229 -1.39 -2.13 -0.08
C ALA A 229 -2.62 -2.26 0.85
N TRP A 230 -3.72 -2.82 0.32
CA TRP A 230 -4.91 -3.14 1.10
C TRP A 230 -4.65 -4.25 2.11
N GLU A 231 -4.03 -5.33 1.66
CA GLU A 231 -3.78 -6.54 2.41
C GLU A 231 -2.80 -6.29 3.56
N THR A 232 -1.73 -5.54 3.28
CA THR A 232 -0.69 -5.22 4.26
C THR A 232 -1.17 -4.16 5.24
N GLY A 233 -1.76 -3.06 4.75
CA GLY A 233 -2.17 -1.94 5.60
C GLY A 233 -3.30 -2.30 6.57
N LYS A 234 -4.18 -3.25 6.18
CA LYS A 234 -5.30 -3.72 7.00
C LYS A 234 -4.84 -4.45 8.25
N LYS A 235 -3.67 -5.09 8.21
CA LYS A 235 -3.11 -5.90 9.30
C LYS A 235 -2.26 -5.01 10.22
N PRO A 236 -2.67 -4.73 11.47
CA PRO A 236 -1.80 -4.01 12.39
C PRO A 236 -0.59 -4.89 12.77
N ILE A 237 0.57 -4.25 12.86
CA ILE A 237 1.81 -4.77 13.43
C ILE A 237 1.93 -4.22 14.85
N LEU A 238 2.27 -5.08 15.80
CA LEU A 238 2.31 -4.76 17.22
C LEU A 238 3.76 -4.84 17.71
N PHE A 239 4.36 -3.69 17.97
CA PHE A 239 5.71 -3.60 18.56
C PHE A 239 5.60 -3.35 20.05
N HIS A 240 6.08 -4.26 20.88
CA HIS A 240 6.02 -4.12 22.33
C HIS A 240 7.32 -4.61 22.98
N LYS A 241 7.79 -3.88 24.00
CA LYS A 241 9.01 -4.21 24.75
C LYS A 241 8.78 -5.18 25.90
N SER A 242 7.53 -5.37 26.30
CA SER A 242 7.14 -6.19 27.43
C SER A 242 5.76 -6.80 27.18
N LYS A 243 5.37 -7.76 28.02
CA LYS A 243 4.04 -8.36 27.94
C LYS A 243 2.98 -7.25 27.99
N ARG A 244 2.18 -7.16 26.93
CA ARG A 244 1.05 -6.22 26.83
C ARG A 244 0.15 -6.32 28.06
N THR A 245 0.01 -5.23 28.81
CA THR A 245 -0.61 -5.26 30.14
C THR A 245 -2.11 -4.96 30.11
N ASP A 246 -2.54 -4.14 29.14
CA ASP A 246 -3.95 -3.77 28.97
C ASP A 246 -4.42 -3.92 27.51
N ASN A 247 -5.21 -4.98 27.28
CA ASN A 247 -5.84 -5.22 25.98
C ASN A 247 -6.74 -4.07 25.53
N LYS A 248 -7.29 -3.25 26.43
CA LYS A 248 -8.16 -2.12 26.08
C LYS A 248 -7.37 -1.00 25.42
N LYS A 249 -6.19 -0.62 25.94
CA LYS A 249 -5.31 0.42 25.33
C LYS A 249 -4.96 0.05 23.89
N TRP A 250 -4.44 -1.15 23.69
CA TRP A 250 -4.11 -1.68 22.37
C TRP A 250 -5.32 -1.69 21.44
N ARG A 251 -6.49 -2.19 21.90
CA ARG A 251 -7.71 -2.21 21.08
C ARG A 251 -8.15 -0.81 20.65
N THR A 252 -8.06 0.18 21.51
CA THR A 252 -8.39 1.58 21.17
C THR A 252 -7.47 2.07 20.06
N VAL A 253 -6.15 1.92 20.21
CA VAL A 253 -5.18 2.37 19.22
C VAL A 253 -5.31 1.59 17.89
N ILE A 254 -5.57 0.28 17.94
CA ILE A 254 -5.83 -0.54 16.75
C ILE A 254 -7.09 -0.06 16.00
N ARG A 255 -8.14 0.38 16.72
CA ARG A 255 -9.35 0.92 16.09
C ARG A 255 -9.09 2.28 15.44
N SER A 256 -8.39 3.18 16.13
CA SER A 256 -8.02 4.49 15.58
C SER A 256 -7.16 4.34 14.32
N SER A 257 -6.13 3.50 14.37
CA SER A 257 -5.29 3.22 13.20
C SER A 257 -6.06 2.56 12.06
N LEU A 258 -7.05 1.71 12.36
CA LEU A 258 -7.89 1.09 11.33
C LEU A 258 -8.75 2.13 10.61
N LEU A 259 -9.28 3.13 11.33
CA LEU A 259 -10.03 4.22 10.71
C LEU A 259 -9.14 5.04 9.76
N PHE A 260 -7.94 5.39 10.21
CA PHE A 260 -6.95 6.06 9.35
C PHE A 260 -6.65 5.24 8.10
N TYR A 261 -6.39 3.94 8.26
CA TYR A 261 -6.18 3.02 7.15
C TYR A 261 -7.31 3.04 6.12
N HIS A 262 -8.57 2.94 6.55
CA HIS A 262 -9.70 2.96 5.61
C HIS A 262 -9.75 4.26 4.82
N ARG A 263 -9.54 5.40 5.49
CA ARG A 263 -9.45 6.69 4.82
C ARG A 263 -8.34 6.69 3.78
N ALA A 264 -7.13 6.25 4.14
CA ALA A 264 -5.99 6.23 3.22
C ALA A 264 -6.26 5.36 1.99
N MET A 265 -6.87 4.18 2.15
CA MET A 265 -7.17 3.30 1.03
C MET A 265 -8.27 3.84 0.11
N ILE A 266 -9.30 4.50 0.65
CA ILE A 266 -10.31 5.16 -0.19
C ILE A 266 -9.67 6.26 -1.04
N LEU A 267 -8.83 7.09 -0.41
CA LEU A 267 -8.12 8.16 -1.10
C LEU A 267 -7.18 7.59 -2.16
N ARG A 268 -6.52 6.45 -1.88
CA ARG A 268 -5.66 5.76 -2.85
C ARG A 268 -6.46 5.32 -4.08
N GLU A 269 -7.60 4.65 -3.88
CA GLU A 269 -8.47 4.25 -4.99
C GLU A 269 -8.97 5.46 -5.77
N ALA A 270 -9.35 6.54 -5.08
CA ALA A 270 -9.78 7.77 -5.73
C ALA A 270 -8.65 8.34 -6.61
N LEU A 271 -7.42 8.44 -6.08
CA LEU A 271 -6.25 8.88 -6.85
C LEU A 271 -5.96 8.00 -8.07
N MET A 272 -6.11 6.68 -7.96
CA MET A 272 -5.96 5.78 -9.10
C MET A 272 -7.01 6.06 -10.18
N ILE A 273 -8.28 6.23 -9.79
CA ILE A 273 -9.34 6.59 -10.73
C ILE A 273 -9.01 7.94 -11.40
N HIS A 274 -8.38 8.87 -10.67
CA HIS A 274 -8.04 10.19 -11.19
C HIS A 274 -6.94 10.10 -12.24
N GLU A 275 -5.88 9.35 -11.96
CA GLU A 275 -4.80 9.05 -12.91
C GLU A 275 -5.38 8.46 -14.21
N VAL A 276 -6.19 7.42 -14.08
CA VAL A 276 -6.91 6.73 -15.17
C VAL A 276 -7.75 7.68 -16.03
N VAL A 277 -8.54 8.54 -15.40
CA VAL A 277 -9.40 9.52 -16.09
C VAL A 277 -8.58 10.58 -16.80
N ARG A 278 -7.57 11.12 -16.10
CA ARG A 278 -6.67 12.14 -16.64
C ARG A 278 -5.96 11.61 -17.88
N ASP A 279 -5.45 10.38 -17.81
CA ASP A 279 -4.70 9.75 -18.89
C ASP A 279 -5.61 9.36 -20.08
N SER A 280 -6.92 9.23 -19.84
CA SER A 280 -7.94 9.03 -20.89
C SER A 280 -8.37 10.34 -21.59
N GLY A 281 -7.83 11.50 -21.19
CA GLY A 281 -8.15 12.79 -21.81
C GLY A 281 -9.49 13.42 -21.39
N TYR A 282 -10.18 12.86 -20.39
CA TYR A 282 -11.50 13.32 -19.89
C TYR A 282 -11.40 14.05 -18.54
N GLY A 283 -10.38 14.92 -18.42
CA GLY A 283 -9.81 15.35 -17.14
C GLY A 283 -10.60 16.35 -16.30
N GLY A 284 -11.66 16.99 -16.78
CA GLY A 284 -12.34 18.07 -16.05
C GLY A 284 -13.34 17.60 -14.98
N GLY A 285 -14.31 16.77 -15.37
CA GLY A 285 -15.43 16.37 -14.51
C GLY A 285 -15.06 15.34 -13.44
N ALA A 286 -14.38 14.27 -13.83
CA ALA A 286 -14.00 13.22 -12.89
C ALA A 286 -12.85 13.61 -11.97
N ALA A 287 -11.90 14.44 -12.41
CA ALA A 287 -10.88 14.97 -11.50
C ALA A 287 -11.51 15.79 -10.36
N ARG A 288 -12.62 16.49 -10.62
CA ARG A 288 -13.39 17.21 -9.60
C ARG A 288 -14.14 16.26 -8.67
N ILE A 289 -14.90 15.28 -9.20
CA ILE A 289 -15.56 14.25 -8.36
C ILE A 289 -14.55 13.57 -7.43
N ILE A 290 -13.36 13.28 -7.94
CA ILE A 290 -12.31 12.64 -7.16
C ILE A 290 -11.71 13.60 -6.15
N SER A 291 -11.38 14.84 -6.54
CA SER A 291 -10.96 15.88 -5.60
C SER A 291 -11.94 16.06 -4.44
N LEU A 292 -13.23 15.86 -4.72
CA LEU A 292 -14.33 15.98 -3.76
C LEU A 292 -14.45 14.74 -2.86
N ILE A 293 -14.26 13.53 -3.40
CA ILE A 293 -14.06 12.32 -2.59
C ILE A 293 -12.85 12.49 -1.66
N LEU A 294 -11.76 13.08 -2.18
CA LEU A 294 -10.54 13.34 -1.42
C LEU A 294 -10.74 14.35 -0.28
N GLN A 295 -11.69 15.27 -0.43
CA GLN A 295 -12.06 16.25 0.59
C GLN A 295 -13.09 15.71 1.62
N SER A 296 -13.91 14.73 1.23
CA SER A 296 -14.91 14.15 2.14
C SER A 296 -14.24 13.30 3.22
N GLN A 297 -14.19 13.79 4.46
CA GLN A 297 -13.73 13.01 5.63
C GLN A 297 -14.82 12.06 6.19
N ASP A 298 -15.92 11.89 5.44
CA ASP A 298 -17.13 11.20 5.87
C ASP A 298 -16.88 9.69 6.06
N ILE A 299 -17.06 9.23 7.30
CA ILE A 299 -16.85 7.84 7.69
C ILE A 299 -17.94 6.90 7.15
N ASP A 300 -19.15 7.37 6.89
CA ASP A 300 -20.25 6.54 6.40
C ASP A 300 -20.11 6.28 4.90
N PHE A 301 -19.57 7.25 4.16
CA PHE A 301 -19.05 6.98 2.81
C PHE A 301 -17.98 5.89 2.84
N ALA A 302 -17.00 6.05 3.74
CA ALA A 302 -15.91 5.09 3.86
C ALA A 302 -16.40 3.68 4.19
N LYS A 303 -17.41 3.55 5.06
CA LYS A 303 -18.05 2.26 5.35
C LYS A 303 -18.72 1.68 4.10
N LYS A 304 -19.50 2.47 3.34
CA LYS A 304 -20.16 2.00 2.11
C LYS A 304 -19.15 1.56 1.05
N TRP A 305 -18.03 2.27 0.92
CA TRP A 305 -16.93 1.95 0.01
C TRP A 305 -16.18 0.67 0.40
N ARG A 306 -16.05 0.40 1.71
CA ARG A 306 -15.30 -0.73 2.28
C ARG A 306 -15.88 -2.11 1.96
N TYR A 307 -17.20 -2.23 1.78
CA TYR A 307 -17.86 -3.53 1.71
C TYR A 307 -17.97 -4.14 0.31
N ARG A 308 -17.46 -3.48 -0.75
CA ARG A 308 -17.62 -3.98 -2.12
C ARG A 308 -16.32 -3.87 -2.91
N LEU A 309 -15.61 -4.99 -3.04
CA LEU A 309 -14.37 -5.16 -3.84
C LEU A 309 -14.63 -5.09 -5.36
N SER A 310 -15.73 -4.50 -5.77
CA SER A 310 -16.24 -4.52 -7.13
C SER A 310 -17.20 -3.36 -7.25
N THR A 311 -16.68 -2.22 -7.68
CA THR A 311 -17.43 -0.99 -7.88
C THR A 311 -17.22 -0.54 -9.31
N THR A 312 -18.27 0.00 -9.94
CA THR A 312 -18.20 0.62 -11.25
C THR A 312 -18.48 2.11 -11.11
N PHE A 313 -17.55 2.93 -11.57
CA PHE A 313 -17.74 4.39 -11.65
C PHE A 313 -18.30 4.73 -13.01
N ILE A 314 -19.37 5.52 -13.02
CA ILE A 314 -19.91 6.17 -14.20
C ILE A 314 -19.34 7.58 -14.26
N ILE A 315 -18.54 7.86 -15.28
CA ILE A 315 -17.90 9.17 -15.42
C ILE A 315 -18.46 9.83 -16.66
N GLU A 316 -19.17 10.94 -16.52
CA GLU A 316 -19.63 11.75 -17.66
C GLU A 316 -18.46 12.62 -18.17
N GLY A 317 -18.18 12.54 -19.48
CA GLY A 317 -17.12 13.30 -20.14
C GLY A 317 -17.31 14.82 -20.08
N ASP A 318 -16.22 15.56 -20.32
CA ASP A 318 -16.14 17.01 -20.13
C ASP A 318 -17.15 17.84 -20.92
N LEU A 319 -17.66 17.33 -22.06
CA LEU A 319 -18.68 17.99 -22.88
C LEU A 319 -20.03 18.14 -22.16
N ASP A 320 -20.34 17.30 -21.17
CA ASP A 320 -21.55 17.43 -20.33
C ASP A 320 -21.36 18.35 -19.12
N TRP A 321 -20.11 18.69 -18.81
CA TRP A 321 -19.71 19.61 -17.74
C TRP A 321 -19.58 21.06 -18.21
N ASP A 322 -19.87 21.30 -19.50
CA ASP A 322 -19.92 22.61 -20.13
C ASP A 322 -20.91 23.55 -19.40
N GLU A 323 -20.72 24.86 -19.54
CA GLU A 323 -21.20 26.00 -18.71
C GLU A 323 -22.49 25.80 -17.87
N LYS A 324 -23.48 25.09 -18.40
CA LYS A 324 -24.77 24.76 -17.74
C LYS A 324 -24.65 24.16 -16.34
N ASN A 325 -23.65 23.32 -16.09
CA ASN A 325 -23.49 22.64 -14.80
C ASN A 325 -22.41 23.28 -13.91
N LYS A 326 -21.66 24.25 -14.43
CA LYS A 326 -20.52 24.86 -13.73
C LYS A 326 -20.93 25.47 -12.40
N GLU A 327 -22.02 26.21 -12.37
CA GLU A 327 -22.53 26.86 -11.16
C GLU A 327 -22.97 25.84 -10.11
N LYS A 328 -23.72 24.80 -10.51
CA LYS A 328 -24.11 23.68 -9.63
C LYS A 328 -22.89 23.08 -8.96
N TRP A 329 -21.86 22.73 -9.73
CA TRP A 329 -20.66 22.12 -9.18
C TRP A 329 -19.85 23.08 -8.31
N GLN A 330 -19.68 24.33 -8.71
CA GLN A 330 -19.05 25.35 -7.86
C GLN A 330 -19.78 25.51 -6.53
N ASN A 331 -21.11 25.43 -6.53
CA ASN A 331 -21.90 25.46 -5.31
C ASN A 331 -21.71 24.21 -4.47
N LEU A 332 -21.74 23.01 -5.06
CA LEU A 332 -21.50 21.75 -4.34
C LEU A 332 -20.09 21.67 -3.73
N CYS A 333 -19.08 22.28 -4.36
CA CYS A 333 -17.71 22.32 -3.85
C CYS A 333 -17.46 23.35 -2.73
N LYS A 334 -18.48 24.13 -2.31
CA LYS A 334 -18.33 25.07 -1.19
C LYS A 334 -18.19 24.30 0.12
N VAL A 335 -17.36 24.82 1.03
CA VAL A 335 -17.23 24.32 2.41
C VAL A 335 -18.62 24.28 3.06
N GLY A 336 -18.94 23.17 3.75
CA GLY A 336 -20.24 22.93 4.38
C GLY A 336 -21.26 22.16 3.52
N ASN A 337 -20.98 21.94 2.22
CA ASN A 337 -21.84 21.17 1.33
C ASN A 337 -21.41 19.69 1.17
N GLU A 338 -20.51 19.19 2.02
CA GLU A 338 -19.87 17.88 1.88
C GLU A 338 -20.90 16.74 1.77
N LYS A 339 -21.99 16.81 2.55
CA LYS A 339 -23.06 15.81 2.51
C LYS A 339 -23.84 15.83 1.19
N ILE A 340 -24.23 17.01 0.71
CA ILE A 340 -24.99 17.16 -0.55
C ILE A 340 -24.14 16.71 -1.72
N LEU A 341 -22.88 17.13 -1.69
CA LEU A 341 -21.87 16.71 -2.65
C LEU A 341 -21.69 15.18 -2.65
N LEU A 342 -21.62 14.55 -1.47
CA LEU A 342 -21.53 13.11 -1.36
C LEU A 342 -22.76 12.39 -1.95
N GLU A 343 -23.96 12.89 -1.66
CA GLU A 343 -25.21 12.37 -2.23
C GLU A 343 -25.22 12.48 -3.76
N GLU A 344 -24.68 13.57 -4.31
CA GLU A 344 -24.52 13.75 -5.75
C GLU A 344 -23.52 12.74 -6.33
N ILE A 345 -22.36 12.56 -5.69
CA ILE A 345 -21.34 11.61 -6.14
C ILE A 345 -21.87 10.17 -6.11
N MET A 346 -22.65 9.78 -5.10
CA MET A 346 -23.21 8.44 -5.00
C MET A 346 -24.10 8.05 -6.19
N LYS A 347 -24.63 9.02 -6.94
CA LYS A 347 -25.39 8.77 -8.17
C LYS A 347 -24.56 8.12 -9.25
N TYR A 348 -23.24 8.30 -9.22
CA TYR A 348 -22.30 7.84 -10.24
C TYR A 348 -21.56 6.55 -9.86
N ILE A 349 -21.91 5.93 -8.73
CA ILE A 349 -21.21 4.78 -8.18
C ILE A 349 -22.13 3.57 -8.17
N ILE A 350 -21.89 2.62 -9.08
CA ILE A 350 -22.58 1.33 -9.10
C ILE A 350 -21.84 0.38 -8.14
N PRO A 351 -22.53 -0.17 -7.14
CA PRO A 351 -21.90 -0.95 -6.08
C PRO A 351 -21.75 -2.43 -6.49
N SER A 352 -21.35 -2.66 -7.74
CA SER A 352 -21.01 -3.96 -8.32
C SER A 352 -20.03 -3.75 -9.49
N ARG A 353 -19.30 -4.80 -9.85
CA ARG A 353 -18.49 -4.82 -11.07
C ARG A 353 -19.44 -5.01 -12.25
N VAL A 354 -19.45 -4.06 -13.18
CA VAL A 354 -20.15 -4.20 -14.46
C VAL A 354 -19.13 -4.70 -15.47
N ILE A 355 -19.34 -5.92 -15.96
CA ILE A 355 -18.51 -6.53 -17.01
C ILE A 355 -19.26 -6.30 -18.32
N LEU A 356 -18.73 -5.40 -19.16
CA LEU A 356 -19.42 -4.97 -20.37
C LEU A 356 -19.60 -6.13 -21.36
N ASP A 357 -18.63 -7.04 -21.42
CA ASP A 357 -18.67 -8.22 -22.30
C ASP A 357 -19.78 -9.21 -21.95
N GLU A 358 -20.27 -9.20 -20.72
CA GLU A 358 -21.40 -10.05 -20.31
C GLU A 358 -22.75 -9.49 -20.75
N ILE A 359 -22.80 -8.28 -21.33
CA ILE A 359 -24.02 -7.71 -21.89
C ILE A 359 -24.14 -8.22 -23.32
N VAL A 360 -25.12 -9.08 -23.56
CA VAL A 360 -25.38 -9.68 -24.87
C VAL A 360 -25.98 -8.61 -25.80
N ASP A 361 -25.70 -8.71 -27.10
CA ASP A 361 -26.27 -7.80 -28.10
C ASP A 361 -27.81 -7.77 -28.04
N GLY A 362 -28.38 -6.56 -28.10
CA GLY A 362 -29.81 -6.32 -27.91
C GLY A 362 -30.31 -6.43 -26.46
N GLN A 363 -29.52 -6.95 -25.52
CA GLN A 363 -29.89 -7.04 -24.10
C GLN A 363 -29.68 -5.70 -23.39
N THR A 364 -30.65 -5.33 -22.54
CA THR A 364 -30.48 -4.26 -21.56
C THR A 364 -30.29 -4.85 -20.16
N LYS A 365 -29.20 -4.50 -19.48
CA LYS A 365 -29.00 -4.77 -18.04
C LYS A 365 -29.11 -3.48 -17.25
N THR A 366 -29.93 -3.48 -16.20
CA THR A 366 -30.08 -2.32 -15.32
C THR A 366 -29.27 -2.50 -14.05
N PHE A 367 -28.48 -1.49 -13.70
CA PHE A 367 -27.73 -1.42 -12.46
C PHE A 367 -28.17 -0.19 -11.68
N GLU A 368 -28.22 -0.30 -10.34
CA GLU A 368 -28.60 0.80 -9.47
C GLU A 368 -27.37 1.33 -8.74
N ALA A 369 -27.14 2.65 -8.84
CA ALA A 369 -26.07 3.33 -8.14
C ALA A 369 -26.41 3.53 -6.66
N LEU A 370 -25.39 3.83 -5.85
CA LEU A 370 -25.55 4.09 -4.41
C LEU A 370 -26.52 5.25 -4.10
N GLY A 371 -26.66 6.20 -5.03
CA GLY A 371 -27.61 7.32 -4.94
C GLY A 371 -29.02 6.99 -5.47
N GLY A 372 -29.32 5.74 -5.78
CA GLY A 372 -30.63 5.28 -6.31
C GLY A 372 -30.84 5.53 -7.80
N VAL A 373 -29.86 6.11 -8.51
CA VAL A 373 -29.93 6.31 -9.97
C VAL A 373 -29.79 4.97 -10.68
N LYS A 374 -30.70 4.69 -11.61
CA LYS A 374 -30.65 3.48 -12.45
C LYS A 374 -29.92 3.76 -13.76
N TYR A 375 -28.96 2.91 -14.07
CA TYR A 375 -28.21 2.91 -15.33
C TYR A 375 -28.59 1.68 -16.14
N ASN A 376 -29.13 1.91 -17.34
CA ASN A 376 -29.50 0.87 -18.29
C ASN A 376 -28.38 0.71 -19.30
N PHE A 377 -27.62 -0.37 -19.19
CA PHE A 377 -26.57 -0.72 -20.12
C PHE A 377 -27.16 -1.58 -21.22
N LYS A 378 -27.05 -1.17 -22.48
CA LYS A 378 -27.53 -1.89 -23.64
C LYS A 378 -26.39 -2.10 -24.63
N ARG A 379 -26.22 -3.32 -25.13
CA ARG A 379 -25.31 -3.57 -26.24
C ARG A 379 -26.06 -3.43 -27.57
N GLU A 380 -25.47 -2.67 -28.50
CA GLU A 380 -25.94 -2.52 -29.87
C GLU A 380 -24.76 -2.73 -30.82
N GLY A 381 -24.59 -3.96 -31.30
CA GLY A 381 -23.43 -4.40 -32.06
C GLY A 381 -22.14 -4.34 -31.24
N GLU A 382 -21.18 -3.55 -31.72
CA GLU A 382 -19.89 -3.32 -31.06
C GLU A 382 -19.93 -2.22 -29.99
N TYR A 383 -21.10 -1.60 -29.79
CA TYR A 383 -21.24 -0.45 -28.89
C TYR A 383 -21.98 -0.81 -27.62
N ILE A 384 -21.57 -0.20 -26.51
CA ILE A 384 -22.36 -0.14 -25.28
C ILE A 384 -23.00 1.23 -25.19
N LEU A 385 -24.30 1.24 -24.88
CA LEU A 385 -25.06 2.43 -24.52
C LEU A 385 -25.39 2.38 -23.02
N ILE A 386 -25.27 3.50 -22.32
CA ILE A 386 -25.77 3.68 -20.96
C ILE A 386 -26.84 4.76 -20.97
N ASN A 387 -28.06 4.40 -20.60
CA ASN A 387 -29.23 5.29 -20.69
C ASN A 387 -29.38 5.92 -22.08
N GLY A 388 -29.07 5.15 -23.13
CA GLY A 388 -29.12 5.58 -24.53
C GLY A 388 -27.94 6.43 -25.00
N ARG A 389 -26.93 6.68 -24.14
CA ARG A 389 -25.71 7.40 -24.49
C ARG A 389 -24.57 6.44 -24.78
N LEU A 390 -23.81 6.70 -25.84
CA LEU A 390 -22.65 5.88 -26.21
C LEU A 390 -21.58 5.90 -25.10
N VAL A 391 -21.03 4.74 -24.80
CA VAL A 391 -19.86 4.60 -23.92
C VAL A 391 -18.62 4.61 -24.81
N VAL A 392 -17.79 5.65 -24.67
CA VAL A 392 -16.49 5.72 -25.36
C VAL A 392 -15.48 5.12 -24.40
N THR A 393 -15.22 3.83 -24.56
CA THR A 393 -14.55 3.04 -23.53
C THR A 393 -13.04 3.31 -23.50
N ASN A 394 -12.50 3.39 -22.29
CA ASN A 394 -11.46 2.46 -21.87
C ASN A 394 -12.06 1.70 -20.67
N GLN A 395 -12.32 0.39 -20.78
CA GLN A 395 -12.57 -0.42 -19.58
C GLN A 395 -11.24 -0.56 -18.84
N ILE A 396 -10.92 0.40 -17.97
CA ILE A 396 -9.66 0.37 -17.23
C ILE A 396 -9.84 -0.59 -16.07
N THR A 397 -9.53 -1.86 -16.33
CA THR A 397 -9.42 -2.89 -15.31
C THR A 397 -8.07 -2.72 -14.60
N GLY A 398 -8.04 -1.91 -13.54
CA GLY A 398 -6.95 -1.93 -12.58
C GLY A 398 -7.13 -3.04 -11.55
N GLU A 399 -6.14 -3.22 -10.69
CA GLU A 399 -6.08 -4.27 -9.66
C GLU A 399 -7.30 -4.34 -8.72
N ILE A 400 -8.13 -3.29 -8.62
CA ILE A 400 -9.16 -3.24 -7.57
C ILE A 400 -10.57 -2.83 -8.04
N LYS A 401 -10.80 -2.13 -9.16
CA LYS A 401 -12.15 -1.65 -9.55
C LYS A 401 -12.31 -1.46 -11.06
N ASN A 402 -13.53 -1.64 -11.59
CA ASN A 402 -13.85 -1.30 -12.98
C ASN A 402 -14.19 0.20 -13.05
N VAL A 403 -13.56 0.96 -13.94
CA VAL A 403 -13.98 2.33 -14.26
C VAL A 403 -14.63 2.31 -15.63
N VAL A 404 -15.85 2.85 -15.75
CA VAL A 404 -16.58 2.97 -17.02
C VAL A 404 -16.79 4.46 -17.30
N VAL A 405 -16.06 4.97 -18.29
CA VAL A 405 -16.20 6.36 -18.73
C VAL A 405 -17.29 6.45 -19.81
N ILE A 406 -18.30 7.28 -19.57
CA ILE A 406 -19.34 7.65 -20.53
C ILE A 406 -18.98 9.02 -21.08
N THR A 407 -18.91 9.17 -22.39
CA THR A 407 -18.84 10.50 -22.97
C THR A 407 -20.02 10.70 -23.88
N GLN A 408 -20.52 11.94 -23.98
CA GLN A 408 -21.29 12.25 -25.18
C GLN A 408 -20.34 12.11 -26.37
N PRO A 409 -20.77 11.48 -27.47
CA PRO A 409 -20.00 11.53 -28.69
C PRO A 409 -19.76 13.01 -29.02
N ASP A 410 -18.49 13.42 -29.08
CA ASP A 410 -18.17 14.72 -29.62
C ASP A 410 -18.65 14.70 -31.07
N THR A 411 -19.68 15.49 -31.35
CA THR A 411 -20.21 15.66 -32.72
C THR A 411 -19.14 16.15 -33.70
N ARG A 412 -17.96 16.58 -33.21
CA ARG A 412 -16.82 17.06 -34.02
C ARG A 412 -15.79 16.00 -34.36
N THR A 413 -15.71 14.86 -33.66
CA THR A 413 -14.74 13.79 -33.97
C THR A 413 -15.44 12.48 -34.29
N LYS A 414 -15.53 12.15 -35.59
CA LYS A 414 -16.12 10.92 -36.14
C LYS A 414 -15.22 9.67 -36.03
N SER A 415 -14.19 9.69 -35.19
CA SER A 415 -13.30 8.53 -34.98
C SER A 415 -13.76 7.78 -33.73
N TYR A 416 -14.56 6.74 -33.95
CA TYR A 416 -15.06 5.83 -32.92
C TYR A 416 -14.04 4.72 -32.70
N ILE A 417 -13.74 4.41 -31.43
CA ILE A 417 -12.90 3.26 -31.06
C ILE A 417 -13.82 2.04 -30.92
N PRO A 418 -13.66 0.98 -31.74
CA PRO A 418 -14.38 -0.27 -31.57
C PRO A 418 -14.03 -0.90 -30.21
N VAL A 419 -15.00 -1.54 -29.56
CA VAL A 419 -14.74 -2.36 -28.38
C VAL A 419 -14.09 -3.67 -28.85
N GLY A 420 -12.77 -3.64 -29.07
CA GLY A 420 -11.99 -4.78 -29.55
C GLY A 420 -10.48 -4.60 -29.43
N ASN A 421 -9.88 -5.39 -28.53
CA ASN A 421 -8.48 -5.56 -28.10
C ASN A 421 -7.87 -4.48 -27.20
#